data_AF-A0A0Q7TE82-F1
#
_entry.id   AF-A0A0Q7TE82-F1
#
_cell.length_a   1.000
_cell.length_b   1.000
_cell.length_c   1.000
_cell.angle_alpha   90.00
_cell.angle_beta   90.00
_cell.angle_gamma   90.00
#
_symmetry.space_group_name_H-M   'P 1'
#
loop_
_entity.id
_entity.type
_entity.pdbx_description
1 polymer ?
#
loop_
_entity_poly.entity_id
_entity_poly.type
_entity_poly.pdbx_seq_one_letter_code
_entity_poly.pdbx_strand_id
1 'polypeptide(L)'
;MHDSHDVFLGVDMHTIVLAIGFIGGVLYIASHYMKTMVPLRVCEILSNALFVGYGFLYPSYPTLFLYGILIPLNAYRLYEMIELIHKVRHAAQGDLSMNWLKPYMSKRHYKKGDLLFSKGDHASEMFYIVHGKCRVVEINVDLPEGRLVGELGFLTPEHARTQSVECVEDTEMMVITYDKLSELYFQNPTFGFYFLRLTSERLLQNMKRLEQELEARPKAATA
;
A
#
# COMPACT_ATOMS: atom_id res chain seq x y z
N MET A 1 -56.15 -31.02 -31.88
CA MET A 1 -54.93 -31.74 -32.27
C MET A 1 -53.89 -30.67 -32.55
N HIS A 2 -52.96 -30.48 -31.59
CA HIS A 2 -51.75 -29.62 -31.61
C HIS A 2 -51.92 -28.19 -32.13
N ASP A 3 -52.42 -27.27 -31.31
CA ASP A 3 -51.72 -26.49 -30.27
C ASP A 3 -50.86 -25.37 -30.87
N SER A 4 -51.48 -24.19 -30.84
CA SER A 4 -51.06 -22.93 -31.41
C SER A 4 -50.94 -21.93 -30.27
N HIS A 5 -49.93 -22.10 -29.42
CA HIS A 5 -49.59 -21.24 -28.28
C HIS A 5 -48.06 -21.42 -28.12
N ASP A 6 -47.14 -20.47 -28.32
CA ASP A 6 -47.17 -19.04 -28.06
C ASP A 6 -46.18 -18.29 -28.98
N VAL A 7 -46.70 -17.45 -29.87
CA VAL A 7 -45.93 -16.44 -30.61
C VAL A 7 -46.50 -15.08 -30.22
N PHE A 8 -46.11 -14.55 -29.06
CA PHE A 8 -46.39 -13.15 -28.74
C PHE A 8 -45.49 -12.56 -27.63
N LEU A 9 -44.17 -12.65 -27.83
CA LEU A 9 -43.13 -11.68 -27.43
C LEU A 9 -41.80 -12.06 -28.12
N GLY A 10 -41.89 -12.37 -29.42
CA GLY A 10 -40.84 -12.22 -30.45
C GLY A 10 -39.43 -12.82 -30.28
N VAL A 11 -39.11 -13.57 -29.22
CA VAL A 11 -37.80 -14.22 -29.07
C VAL A 11 -38.01 -15.66 -28.64
N ASP A 12 -37.61 -16.60 -29.49
CA ASP A 12 -37.63 -18.02 -29.17
C ASP A 12 -36.66 -18.34 -28.03
N MET A 13 -37.05 -19.27 -27.14
CA MET A 13 -36.22 -19.71 -26.00
C MET A 13 -34.79 -20.06 -26.43
N HIS A 14 -34.66 -20.65 -27.62
CA HIS A 14 -33.37 -21.00 -28.20
C HIS A 14 -32.51 -19.75 -28.51
N THR A 15 -33.08 -18.70 -29.11
CA THR A 15 -32.40 -17.40 -29.29
C THR A 15 -32.01 -16.75 -27.96
N ILE A 16 -32.84 -16.84 -26.92
CA ILE A 16 -32.50 -16.34 -25.57
C ILE A 16 -31.27 -17.09 -25.02
N VAL A 17 -31.27 -18.42 -25.11
CA VAL A 17 -30.16 -19.26 -24.65
C VAL A 17 -28.87 -18.94 -25.40
N LEU A 18 -28.93 -18.80 -26.74
CA LEU A 18 -27.78 -18.41 -27.55
C LEU A 18 -27.26 -17.02 -27.18
N ALA A 19 -28.16 -16.06 -26.96
CA ALA A 19 -27.78 -14.70 -26.55
C ALA A 19 -27.04 -14.72 -25.20
N ILE A 20 -27.52 -15.47 -24.21
CA ILE A 20 -26.85 -15.64 -22.91
C ILE A 20 -25.45 -16.22 -23.10
N GLY A 21 -25.31 -17.28 -23.90
CA GLY A 21 -24.02 -17.91 -24.18
C GLY A 21 -23.05 -16.97 -24.88
N PHE A 22 -23.52 -16.20 -25.86
CA PHE A 22 -22.69 -15.24 -26.61
C PHE A 22 -22.25 -14.07 -25.73
N ILE A 23 -23.15 -13.50 -24.92
CA ILE A 23 -22.81 -12.44 -23.96
C ILE A 23 -21.80 -12.97 -22.93
N GLY A 24 -22.02 -14.18 -22.41
CA GLY A 24 -21.08 -14.85 -21.51
C GLY A 24 -19.69 -15.02 -22.13
N GLY A 25 -19.62 -15.47 -23.38
CA GLY A 25 -18.37 -15.62 -24.14
C GLY A 25 -17.67 -14.30 -24.42
N VAL A 26 -18.40 -13.24 -24.78
CA VAL A 26 -17.83 -11.89 -24.98
C VAL A 26 -17.23 -11.36 -23.67
N LEU A 27 -17.94 -11.51 -22.55
CA LEU A 27 -17.42 -11.10 -21.24
C LEU A 27 -16.19 -11.91 -20.82
N TYR A 28 -16.19 -13.22 -21.11
CA TYR A 28 -15.03 -14.10 -20.87
C TYR A 28 -13.81 -13.66 -21.69
N ILE A 29 -14.00 -13.40 -22.99
CA ILE A 29 -12.90 -12.93 -23.83
C ILE A 29 -12.43 -11.55 -23.36
N ALA A 30 -13.37 -10.64 -23.05
CA ALA A 30 -13.04 -9.32 -22.55
C ALA A 30 -12.21 -9.38 -21.25
N SER A 31 -12.49 -10.35 -20.36
CA SER A 31 -11.70 -10.51 -19.13
C SER A 31 -10.23 -10.82 -19.42
N HIS A 32 -9.89 -11.55 -20.48
CA HIS A 32 -8.50 -11.87 -20.85
C HIS A 32 -7.70 -10.64 -21.31
N TYR A 33 -8.37 -9.58 -21.73
CA TYR A 33 -7.73 -8.32 -22.12
C TYR A 33 -7.66 -7.30 -20.96
N MET A 34 -8.28 -7.59 -19.81
CA MET A 34 -8.27 -6.69 -18.66
C MET A 34 -6.93 -6.75 -17.92
N LYS A 35 -6.31 -5.57 -17.73
CA LYS A 35 -5.04 -5.44 -17.01
C LYS A 35 -5.19 -5.31 -15.49
N THR A 36 -6.38 -4.97 -15.02
CA THR A 36 -6.66 -4.75 -13.60
C THR A 36 -7.33 -5.98 -12.98
N MET A 37 -6.77 -6.46 -11.86
CA MET A 37 -7.19 -7.72 -11.23
C MET A 37 -8.67 -7.72 -10.79
N VAL A 38 -9.20 -6.61 -10.26
CA VAL A 38 -10.57 -6.55 -9.73
C VAL A 38 -11.65 -6.62 -10.84
N PRO A 39 -11.64 -5.76 -11.88
CA PRO A 39 -12.59 -5.86 -12.99
C PRO A 39 -12.53 -7.21 -13.71
N LEU A 40 -11.32 -7.77 -13.88
CA LEU A 40 -11.12 -9.10 -14.45
C LEU A 40 -11.92 -10.16 -13.70
N ARG A 41 -11.79 -10.22 -12.36
CA ARG A 41 -12.54 -11.19 -11.53
C ARG A 41 -14.05 -10.96 -11.57
N VAL A 42 -14.50 -9.71 -11.59
CA VAL A 42 -15.94 -9.39 -11.70
C VAL A 42 -16.51 -9.86 -13.04
N CYS A 43 -15.79 -9.63 -14.15
CA CYS A 43 -16.20 -10.10 -15.47
C CYS A 43 -16.18 -11.62 -15.58
N GLU A 44 -15.20 -12.30 -14.97
CA GLU A 44 -15.17 -13.76 -14.90
C GLU A 44 -16.35 -14.32 -14.11
N ILE A 45 -16.69 -13.75 -12.95
CA ILE A 45 -17.86 -14.16 -12.16
C ILE A 45 -19.16 -13.98 -12.96
N LEU A 46 -19.33 -12.82 -13.60
CA LEU A 46 -20.51 -12.52 -14.40
C LEU A 46 -20.64 -13.46 -15.61
N SER A 47 -19.53 -13.71 -16.31
CA SER A 47 -19.47 -14.65 -17.43
C SER A 47 -19.81 -16.08 -16.98
N ASN A 48 -19.20 -16.56 -15.89
CA ASN A 48 -19.48 -17.89 -15.34
C ASN A 48 -20.94 -18.04 -14.91
N ALA A 49 -21.55 -17.00 -14.31
CA ALA A 49 -22.96 -17.00 -13.96
C ALA A 49 -23.88 -17.12 -15.20
N LEU A 50 -23.55 -16.43 -16.29
CA LEU A 50 -24.25 -16.58 -17.57
C LEU A 50 -24.09 -17.99 -18.14
N PHE A 51 -22.90 -18.59 -18.05
CA PHE A 51 -22.70 -19.98 -18.50
C PHE A 51 -23.40 -21.03 -17.64
N VAL A 52 -23.54 -20.80 -16.32
CA VAL A 52 -24.40 -21.63 -15.47
C VAL A 52 -25.86 -21.51 -15.90
N GLY A 53 -26.34 -20.29 -16.15
CA GLY A 53 -27.70 -20.06 -16.68
C GLY A 53 -27.93 -20.75 -18.03
N TYR A 54 -26.97 -20.64 -18.95
CA TYR A 54 -26.97 -21.36 -20.23
C TYR A 54 -27.04 -22.87 -20.03
N GLY A 55 -26.17 -23.45 -19.19
CA GLY A 55 -26.13 -24.89 -18.93
C GLY A 55 -27.36 -25.43 -18.19
N PHE A 56 -28.13 -24.57 -17.53
CA PHE A 56 -29.41 -24.92 -16.90
C PHE A 56 -30.55 -24.92 -17.93
N LEU A 57 -30.61 -23.92 -18.80
CA LEU A 57 -31.62 -23.80 -19.86
C LEU A 57 -31.40 -24.80 -21.01
N TYR A 58 -30.15 -25.17 -21.28
CA TYR A 58 -29.75 -26.25 -22.17
C TYR A 58 -28.96 -27.29 -21.35
N PRO A 59 -29.65 -28.27 -20.72
CA PRO A 59 -29.08 -29.12 -19.68
C PRO A 59 -27.75 -29.76 -20.05
N SER A 60 -26.66 -29.21 -19.52
CA SER A 60 -25.29 -29.70 -19.70
C SER A 60 -24.63 -29.81 -18.33
N TYR A 61 -24.58 -31.04 -17.80
CA TYR A 61 -23.93 -31.31 -16.52
C TYR A 61 -22.45 -30.88 -16.48
N PRO A 62 -21.63 -31.08 -17.54
CA PRO A 62 -20.25 -30.59 -17.54
C PRO A 62 -20.14 -29.07 -17.43
N THR A 63 -21.03 -28.34 -18.12
CA THR A 63 -21.08 -26.86 -18.07
C THR A 63 -21.44 -26.38 -16.68
N LEU A 64 -22.51 -26.94 -16.08
CA LEU A 64 -22.95 -26.57 -14.74
C LEU A 64 -21.87 -26.84 -13.69
N PHE A 65 -21.21 -27.99 -13.76
CA PHE A 65 -20.15 -28.35 -12.83
C PHE A 65 -18.94 -27.42 -12.93
N LEU A 66 -18.43 -27.20 -14.15
CA LEU A 66 -17.26 -26.36 -14.38
C LEU A 66 -17.49 -24.93 -13.90
N TYR A 67 -18.54 -24.27 -14.41
CA TYR A 67 -18.79 -22.87 -14.09
C TYR A 67 -19.32 -22.68 -12.66
N GLY A 68 -20.00 -23.69 -12.10
CA GLY A 68 -20.38 -23.72 -10.71
C GLY A 68 -19.20 -23.69 -9.74
N ILE A 69 -18.08 -24.35 -10.07
CA ILE A 69 -16.83 -24.30 -9.29
C ILE A 69 -16.06 -22.99 -9.53
N LEU A 70 -16.07 -22.47 -10.76
CA LEU A 70 -15.34 -21.26 -11.09
C LEU A 70 -15.93 -20.00 -10.43
N ILE A 71 -17.23 -19.95 -10.13
CA ILE A 71 -17.85 -18.84 -9.40
C ILE A 71 -17.25 -18.64 -7.99
N PRO A 72 -17.28 -19.62 -7.07
CA PRO A 72 -16.74 -19.45 -5.72
C PRO A 72 -15.23 -19.20 -5.74
N LEU A 73 -14.49 -19.83 -6.66
CA LEU A 73 -13.05 -19.61 -6.81
C LEU A 73 -12.73 -18.16 -7.21
N ASN A 74 -13.45 -17.61 -8.19
CA ASN A 74 -13.25 -16.22 -8.61
C ASN A 74 -13.79 -15.22 -7.58
N ALA A 75 -14.84 -15.57 -6.83
CA ALA A 75 -15.34 -14.75 -5.71
C ALA A 75 -14.33 -14.68 -4.56
N TYR A 76 -13.69 -15.79 -4.21
CA TYR A 76 -12.61 -15.81 -3.21
C TYR A 76 -11.43 -14.94 -3.64
N ARG A 77 -10.97 -15.08 -4.89
CA ARG A 77 -9.91 -14.23 -5.46
C ARG A 77 -10.29 -12.74 -5.45
N LEU A 78 -11.55 -12.42 -5.75
CA LEU A 78 -12.04 -11.04 -5.71
C LEU A 78 -12.02 -10.49 -4.27
N TYR A 79 -12.46 -11.27 -3.29
CA TYR A 79 -12.40 -10.91 -1.88
C TYR A 79 -10.96 -10.62 -1.44
N GLU A 80 -10.02 -11.51 -1.76
CA GLU A 80 -8.58 -11.35 -1.46
C GLU A 80 -8.03 -10.03 -2.03
N MET A 81 -8.36 -9.72 -3.29
CA MET A 81 -7.93 -8.47 -3.92
C MET A 81 -8.53 -7.22 -3.26
N ILE A 82 -9.81 -7.27 -2.89
CA ILE A 82 -10.49 -6.15 -2.22
C ILE A 82 -9.95 -5.95 -0.80
N GLU A 83 -9.68 -7.03 -0.08
CA GLU A 83 -9.10 -6.99 1.27
C GLU A 83 -7.71 -6.36 1.24
N LEU A 84 -6.87 -6.73 0.26
CA LEU A 84 -5.55 -6.14 0.09
C LEU A 84 -5.63 -4.64 -0.19
N ILE A 85 -6.54 -4.20 -1.07
CA ILE A 85 -6.75 -2.77 -1.35
C ILE A 85 -7.20 -2.02 -0.09
N HIS A 86 -8.09 -2.61 0.70
CA HIS A 86 -8.53 -2.03 1.96
C HIS A 86 -7.38 -1.94 2.97
N LYS A 87 -6.55 -2.98 3.12
CA LYS A 87 -5.37 -2.96 4.00
C LYS A 87 -4.42 -1.82 3.63
N VAL A 88 -4.12 -1.66 2.33
CA VAL A 88 -3.27 -0.58 1.82
C VAL A 88 -3.91 0.79 2.08
N ARG A 89 -5.21 0.97 1.78
CA ARG A 89 -5.91 2.24 2.02
C ARG A 89 -6.02 2.57 3.51
N HIS A 90 -6.27 1.58 4.35
CA HIS A 90 -6.38 1.78 5.79
C HIS A 90 -5.03 2.11 6.42
N ALA A 91 -3.91 1.59 5.91
CA ALA A 91 -2.61 2.09 6.34
C ALA A 91 -2.23 3.43 5.72
N ALA A 92 -2.75 3.73 4.54
CA ALA A 92 -2.66 5.06 3.96
C ALA A 92 -3.40 6.11 4.80
N GLN A 93 -4.45 5.73 5.52
CA GLN A 93 -5.30 6.62 6.32
C GLN A 93 -5.11 6.49 7.83
N GLY A 94 -4.54 5.38 8.29
CA GLY A 94 -4.41 4.98 9.68
C GLY A 94 -3.26 5.67 10.40
N ASP A 95 -3.38 5.66 11.71
CA ASP A 95 -2.42 6.26 12.64
C ASP A 95 -1.01 5.79 12.32
N LEU A 96 -0.05 6.73 12.32
CA LEU A 96 1.34 6.46 11.99
C LEU A 96 2.06 5.73 13.13
N SER A 97 1.40 4.70 13.68
CA SER A 97 1.81 4.10 14.94
C SER A 97 3.04 3.24 14.72
N MET A 98 4.16 3.62 15.34
CA MET A 98 5.42 2.86 15.34
C MET A 98 5.30 1.52 16.09
N ASN A 99 4.17 1.26 16.74
CA ASN A 99 3.99 0.13 17.64
C ASN A 99 4.19 -1.22 16.97
N TRP A 100 3.85 -1.34 15.69
CA TRP A 100 4.02 -2.59 14.94
C TRP A 100 5.48 -2.85 14.55
N LEU A 101 6.36 -1.83 14.54
CA LEU A 101 7.79 -1.98 14.22
C LEU A 101 8.61 -2.40 15.46
N LYS A 102 8.13 -2.04 16.66
CA LYS A 102 8.79 -2.34 17.94
C LYS A 102 9.23 -3.82 18.10
N PRO A 103 8.46 -4.84 17.68
CA PRO A 103 8.88 -6.24 17.78
C PRO A 103 10.11 -6.60 16.92
N TYR A 104 10.37 -5.83 15.87
CA TYR A 104 11.50 -6.06 14.95
C TYR A 104 12.71 -5.17 15.27
N MET A 105 12.60 -4.34 16.31
CA MET A 105 13.63 -3.41 16.74
C MET A 105 14.38 -3.93 17.96
N SER A 106 15.62 -3.48 18.10
CA SER A 106 16.47 -3.74 19.27
C SER A 106 16.57 -2.49 20.13
N LYS A 107 16.56 -2.66 21.46
CA LYS A 107 16.76 -1.55 22.40
C LYS A 107 18.22 -1.14 22.45
N ARG A 108 18.48 0.17 22.44
CA ARG A 108 19.79 0.76 22.74
C ARG A 108 19.63 1.99 23.63
N HIS A 109 20.64 2.23 24.46
CA HIS A 109 20.66 3.38 25.36
C HIS A 109 21.87 4.26 25.04
N TYR A 110 21.65 5.56 25.07
CA TYR A 110 22.63 6.60 24.79
C TYR A 110 22.65 7.60 25.92
N LYS A 111 23.83 8.10 26.27
CA LYS A 111 23.99 9.13 27.31
C LYS A 111 23.82 10.52 26.71
N LYS A 112 23.50 11.49 27.57
CA LYS A 112 23.57 12.90 27.21
C LYS A 112 24.94 13.25 26.60
N GLY A 113 24.91 13.90 25.43
CA GLY A 113 26.09 14.32 24.68
C GLY A 113 26.60 13.28 23.69
N ASP A 114 26.07 12.06 23.68
CA ASP A 114 26.45 11.06 22.68
C ASP A 114 26.00 11.51 21.28
N LEU A 115 26.93 11.46 20.33
CA LEU A 115 26.63 11.67 18.92
C LEU A 115 26.12 10.36 18.33
N LEU A 116 24.85 10.35 17.90
CA LEU A 116 24.22 9.17 17.33
C LEU A 116 24.82 8.82 15.96
N PHE A 117 25.04 9.84 15.14
CA PHE A 117 25.76 9.78 13.87
C PHE A 117 26.08 11.18 13.37
N SER A 118 27.08 11.28 12.49
CA SER A 118 27.47 12.51 11.83
C SER A 118 26.89 12.58 10.42
N LYS A 119 26.68 13.79 9.92
CA LYS A 119 26.37 14.02 8.51
C LYS A 119 27.48 13.45 7.62
N GLY A 120 27.09 12.73 6.57
CA GLY A 120 27.98 12.08 5.63
C GLY A 120 28.40 10.66 6.03
N ASP A 121 28.17 10.24 7.27
CA ASP A 121 28.45 8.86 7.68
C ASP A 121 27.61 7.88 6.86
N HIS A 122 28.13 6.66 6.67
CA HIS A 122 27.34 5.59 6.08
C HIS A 122 26.17 5.23 7.02
N ALA A 123 24.97 5.17 6.45
CA ALA A 123 23.73 4.91 7.15
C ALA A 123 23.31 3.46 6.90
N SER A 124 23.20 2.69 7.98
CA SER A 124 22.79 1.27 7.94
C SER A 124 21.58 0.96 8.82
N GLU A 125 21.11 1.94 9.58
CA GLU A 125 20.05 1.78 10.57
C GLU A 125 19.33 3.09 10.87
N MET A 126 18.09 2.99 11.33
CA MET A 126 17.30 4.11 11.82
C MET A 126 16.83 3.86 13.26
N PHE A 127 16.46 4.94 13.94
CA PHE A 127 16.20 4.93 15.37
C PHE A 127 14.84 5.57 15.67
N TYR A 128 14.16 5.02 16.67
CA TYR A 128 12.94 5.57 17.22
C TYR A 128 13.18 5.95 18.67
N ILE A 129 12.92 7.21 19.02
CA ILE A 129 13.12 7.75 20.37
C ILE A 129 11.96 7.28 21.24
N VAL A 130 12.24 6.35 22.17
CA VAL A 130 11.25 5.86 23.15
C VAL A 130 11.18 6.81 24.33
N HIS A 131 12.34 7.14 24.89
CA HIS A 131 12.47 8.07 26.01
C HIS A 131 13.65 9.00 25.79
N GLY A 132 13.51 10.25 26.24
CA GLY A 132 14.54 11.27 26.11
C GLY A 132 14.39 12.13 24.86
N LYS A 133 15.47 12.79 24.46
CA LYS A 133 15.45 13.80 23.40
C LYS A 133 16.79 13.86 22.68
N CYS A 134 16.72 14.06 21.37
CA CYS A 134 17.87 14.31 20.52
C CYS A 134 17.79 15.68 19.87
N ARG A 135 18.85 16.10 19.22
CA ARG A 135 18.91 17.33 18.43
C ARG A 135 19.56 17.07 17.09
N VAL A 136 19.00 17.65 16.05
CA VAL A 136 19.67 17.78 14.76
C VAL A 136 20.61 18.96 14.82
N VAL A 137 21.91 18.71 14.71
CA VAL A 137 22.97 19.69 15.04
C VAL A 137 22.95 20.87 14.07
N GLU A 138 22.89 20.61 12.76
CA GLU A 138 23.05 21.66 11.73
C GLU A 138 21.92 22.69 11.74
N ILE A 139 20.73 22.28 12.19
CA ILE A 139 19.51 23.10 12.17
C ILE A 139 18.97 23.41 13.57
N ASN A 140 19.73 23.01 14.61
CA ASN A 140 19.40 23.21 16.02
C ASN A 140 17.93 22.92 16.38
N VAL A 141 17.41 21.76 15.93
CA VAL A 141 16.04 21.34 16.23
C VAL A 141 16.04 20.12 17.14
N ASP A 142 15.32 20.27 18.24
CA ASP A 142 15.06 19.20 19.19
C ASP A 142 14.03 18.21 18.62
N LEU A 143 14.32 16.94 18.81
CA LEU A 143 13.55 15.80 18.39
C LEU A 143 12.99 15.12 19.66
N PRO A 144 11.68 15.29 19.94
CA PRO A 144 11.07 14.70 21.12
C PRO A 144 10.86 13.19 20.99
N GLU A 145 10.43 12.57 22.09
CA GLU A 145 9.91 11.20 22.12
C GLU A 145 8.88 10.94 21.03
N GLY A 146 8.84 9.70 20.54
CA GLY A 146 7.94 9.30 19.46
C GLY A 146 8.42 9.65 18.05
N ARG A 147 9.59 10.28 17.90
CA ARG A 147 10.17 10.60 16.59
C ARG A 147 11.08 9.49 16.07
N LEU A 148 11.00 9.30 14.75
CA LEU A 148 11.95 8.51 13.98
C LEU A 148 13.10 9.40 13.49
N VAL A 149 14.31 8.87 13.51
CA VAL A 149 15.53 9.56 13.05
C VAL A 149 16.40 8.64 12.23
N GLY A 150 17.11 9.22 11.26
CA GLY A 150 18.00 8.50 10.37
C GLY A 150 17.30 7.84 9.18
N GLU A 151 15.98 7.95 9.05
CA GLU A 151 15.18 7.32 7.99
C GLU A 151 15.55 7.81 6.58
N LEU A 152 16.06 9.04 6.44
CA LEU A 152 16.46 9.57 5.14
C LEU A 152 17.67 8.83 4.55
N GLY A 153 18.56 8.30 5.39
CA GLY A 153 19.70 7.51 4.90
C GLY A 153 19.27 6.21 4.22
N PHE A 154 18.07 5.70 4.50
CA PHE A 154 17.51 4.55 3.82
C PHE A 154 17.09 4.86 2.38
N LEU A 155 16.73 6.13 2.12
CA LEU A 155 16.21 6.59 0.83
C LEU A 155 17.24 7.28 -0.06
N THR A 156 18.37 7.71 0.51
CA THR A 156 19.45 8.28 -0.29
C THR A 156 20.14 7.17 -1.10
N PRO A 157 20.42 7.39 -2.40
CA PRO A 157 21.11 6.41 -3.23
C PRO A 157 22.47 5.98 -2.66
N GLU A 158 23.17 6.91 -2.00
CA GLU A 158 24.50 6.69 -1.43
C GLU A 158 24.47 6.13 0.00
N HIS A 159 23.28 5.95 0.59
CA HIS A 159 23.12 5.59 2.01
C HIS A 159 23.95 6.47 2.94
N ALA A 160 23.97 7.78 2.70
CA ALA A 160 24.69 8.73 3.53
C ALA A 160 23.74 9.44 4.51
N ARG A 161 24.20 9.69 5.73
CA ARG A 161 23.49 10.51 6.73
C ARG A 161 23.36 11.94 6.20
N THR A 162 22.14 12.46 6.19
CA THR A 162 21.85 13.81 5.67
C THR A 162 22.21 14.92 6.65
N GLN A 163 22.21 14.61 7.95
CA GLN A 163 22.44 15.52 9.07
C GLN A 163 23.04 14.76 10.26
N SER A 164 23.63 15.50 11.20
CA SER A 164 24.19 14.97 12.44
C SER A 164 23.14 15.02 13.55
N VAL A 165 23.09 13.99 14.40
CA VAL A 165 22.15 13.90 15.51
C VAL A 165 22.88 13.61 16.81
N GLU A 166 22.65 14.43 17.83
CA GLU A 166 23.20 14.28 19.19
C GLU A 166 22.09 14.04 20.21
N CYS A 167 22.38 13.32 21.29
CA CYS A 167 21.47 13.16 22.42
C CYS A 167 21.60 14.36 23.37
N VAL A 168 20.51 15.08 23.65
CA VAL A 168 20.56 16.23 24.58
C VAL A 168 20.31 15.84 26.04
N GLU A 169 19.83 14.62 26.25
CA GLU A 169 19.66 13.95 27.54
C GLU A 169 19.87 12.43 27.38
N ASP A 170 19.86 11.69 28.48
CA ASP A 170 19.93 10.23 28.44
C ASP A 170 18.71 9.69 27.69
N THR A 171 18.96 8.90 26.64
CA THR A 171 17.96 8.55 25.63
C THR A 171 17.87 7.04 25.46
N GLU A 172 16.65 6.49 25.53
CA GLU A 172 16.34 5.11 25.16
C GLU A 172 15.77 5.09 23.74
N MET A 173 16.37 4.27 22.88
CA MET A 173 15.99 4.14 21.49
C MET A 173 15.67 2.71 21.12
N MET A 174 14.80 2.57 20.13
CA MET A 174 14.57 1.34 19.40
C MET A 174 15.24 1.47 18.02
N VAL A 175 16.02 0.46 17.63
CA VAL A 175 16.89 0.51 16.45
C VAL A 175 16.55 -0.64 15.50
N ILE A 176 16.44 -0.33 14.21
CA ILE A 176 16.27 -1.31 13.13
C ILE A 176 17.27 -1.05 12.02
N THR A 177 17.88 -2.13 11.50
CA THR A 177 18.78 -2.07 10.35
C THR A 177 18.00 -1.92 9.06
N TYR A 178 18.62 -1.34 8.04
CA TYR A 178 18.02 -1.19 6.71
C TYR A 178 17.75 -2.51 6.02
N ASP A 179 18.58 -3.52 6.25
CA ASP A 179 18.34 -4.88 5.73
C ASP A 179 17.03 -5.44 6.30
N LYS A 180 16.83 -5.32 7.62
CA LYS A 180 15.60 -5.81 8.25
C LYS A 180 14.38 -4.98 7.84
N LEU A 181 14.55 -3.67 7.71
CA LEU A 181 13.52 -2.76 7.21
C LEU A 181 13.10 -3.12 5.78
N SER A 182 14.07 -3.43 4.91
CA SER A 182 13.84 -3.85 3.52
C SER A 182 13.10 -5.18 3.45
N GLU A 183 13.45 -6.14 4.30
CA GLU A 183 12.73 -7.41 4.39
C GLU A 183 11.24 -7.18 4.71
N LEU A 184 10.95 -6.31 5.68
CA LEU A 184 9.58 -5.94 6.05
C LEU A 184 8.84 -5.21 4.92
N TYR A 185 9.54 -4.40 4.12
CA TYR A 185 9.00 -3.73 2.93
C TYR A 185 8.53 -4.70 1.86
N PHE A 186 9.32 -5.74 1.57
CA PHE A 186 8.94 -6.72 0.55
C PHE A 186 7.85 -7.69 1.04
N GLN A 187 7.79 -7.95 2.35
CA GLN A 187 6.78 -8.85 2.92
C GLN A 187 5.44 -8.16 3.19
N ASN A 188 5.43 -6.85 3.42
CA ASN A 188 4.22 -6.12 3.78
C ASN A 188 4.07 -4.84 2.93
N PRO A 189 3.28 -4.86 1.83
CA PRO A 189 3.13 -3.69 0.93
C PRO A 189 2.54 -2.47 1.64
N THR A 190 1.79 -2.70 2.72
CA THR A 190 1.26 -1.71 3.64
C THR A 190 2.37 -0.82 4.24
N PHE A 191 3.53 -1.40 4.53
CA PHE A 191 4.67 -0.69 5.11
C PHE A 191 5.30 0.29 4.12
N GLY A 192 5.47 -0.12 2.87
CA GLY A 192 6.07 0.75 1.86
C GLY A 192 5.31 2.05 1.68
N PHE A 193 3.98 1.97 1.63
CA PHE A 193 3.13 3.15 1.54
C PHE A 193 3.23 4.05 2.79
N TYR A 194 3.23 3.44 3.98
CA TYR A 194 3.41 4.15 5.24
C TYR A 194 4.73 4.94 5.29
N PHE A 195 5.84 4.30 4.92
CA PHE A 195 7.17 4.92 4.94
C PHE A 195 7.31 6.05 3.91
N LEU A 196 6.72 5.89 2.71
CA LEU A 196 6.63 6.94 1.70
C LEU A 196 5.89 8.18 2.22
N ARG A 197 4.77 7.97 2.93
CA ARG A 197 3.98 9.05 3.54
C ARG A 197 4.75 9.77 4.63
N LEU A 198 5.36 9.04 5.57
CA LEU A 198 6.22 9.61 6.63
C LEU A 198 7.30 10.53 6.05
N THR A 199 8.03 10.03 5.05
CA THR A 199 9.13 10.79 4.45
C THR A 199 8.62 12.02 3.73
N SER A 200 7.50 11.90 3.01
CA SER A 200 6.86 13.01 2.30
C SER A 200 6.39 14.11 3.26
N GLU A 201 5.77 13.74 4.39
CA GLU A 201 5.40 14.69 5.45
C GLU A 201 6.64 15.41 6.00
N ARG A 202 7.76 14.69 6.19
CA ARG A 202 9.01 15.31 6.65
C ARG A 202 9.65 16.23 5.61
N LEU A 203 9.63 15.85 4.34
CA LEU A 203 10.11 16.69 3.24
C LEU A 203 9.32 18.01 3.20
N LEU A 204 8.00 17.94 3.28
CA LEU A 204 7.13 19.12 3.29
C LEU A 204 7.37 20.01 4.53
N GLN A 205 7.60 19.40 5.71
CA GLN A 205 8.00 20.15 6.91
C GLN A 205 9.33 20.88 6.73
N ASN A 206 10.33 20.20 6.14
CA ASN A 206 11.63 20.79 5.85
C ASN A 206 11.51 21.93 4.82
N MET A 207 10.72 21.75 3.76
CA MET A 207 10.47 22.79 2.75
C MET A 207 9.80 24.02 3.35
N LYS A 208 8.73 23.84 4.13
CA LYS A 208 8.04 24.94 4.80
C LYS A 208 8.96 25.74 5.71
N ARG A 209 9.87 25.05 6.41
CA ARG A 209 10.88 25.71 7.24
C ARG A 209 11.85 26.54 6.40
N LEU A 210 12.36 25.98 5.30
CA LEU A 210 13.26 26.69 4.38
C LEU A 210 12.60 27.94 3.80
N GLU A 211 11.32 27.86 3.42
CA GLU A 211 10.53 29.01 2.95
C GLU A 211 10.44 30.10 4.03
N GLN A 212 10.10 29.73 5.27
CA GLN A 212 10.04 30.67 6.40
C GLN A 212 11.40 31.33 6.69
N GLU A 213 12.50 30.58 6.62
CA GLU A 213 13.85 31.13 6.77
C GLU A 213 14.21 32.09 5.63
N LEU A 214 13.76 31.82 4.39
CA LEU A 214 13.97 32.69 3.25
C LEU A 214 13.18 34.00 3.36
N GLU A 215 11.93 33.93 3.82
CA GLU A 215 11.06 35.10 4.04
C GLU A 215 11.55 35.97 5.19
N ALA A 216 12.13 35.36 6.23
CA ALA A 216 12.70 36.06 7.37
C ALA A 216 14.06 36.72 7.07
N ARG A 217 14.73 36.36 5.96
CA ARG A 217 15.97 37.03 5.55
C ARG A 217 15.67 38.47 5.10
N PRO A 218 16.30 39.49 5.71
CA PRO A 218 16.16 40.85 5.21
C PRO A 218 16.66 40.89 3.76
N LYS A 219 15.85 41.47 2.85
CA LYS A 219 16.27 41.69 1.47
C LYS A 219 17.57 42.47 1.50
N ALA A 220 18.64 41.90 0.95
CA ALA A 220 19.92 42.59 0.83
C ALA A 220 19.64 43.96 0.18
N ALA A 221 20.06 45.04 0.86
CA ALA A 221 19.97 46.38 0.31
C ALA A 221 20.76 46.38 -1.00
N THR A 222 20.04 46.42 -2.12
CA THR A 222 20.59 46.72 -3.43
C THR A 222 21.22 48.11 -3.35
N ALA A 223 22.56 48.14 -3.35
CA ALA A 223 23.36 49.34 -3.57
C ALA A 223 23.40 49.69 -5.05
#